data_AF-A0A3C0UZP4-F1
#
_entry.id   AF-A0A3C0UZP4-F1
#
_cell.length_a   1.000
_cell.length_b   1.000
_cell.length_c   1.000
_cell.angle_alpha   90.00
_cell.angle_beta   90.00
_cell.angle_gamma   90.00
#
_symmetry.space_group_name_H-M   'P 1'
#
loop_
_entity.id
_entity.type
_entity.pdbx_description
1 polymer ?
#
loop_
_entity_poly.entity_id
_entity_poly.type
_entity_poly.pdbx_seq_one_letter_code
_entity_poly.pdbx_strand_id
1 'polypeptide(L)'
;INEKQNDYARELYYLSMIYNRQPRQAVLNKITETAANYNLSGYEVDDFSFIFLFFRKYSLYFTLFLLIVGIYAFVVLVQKKRHNELIQRRHTWVVILYLSTLLILLNLPDFYQIGIINKETAFLRESPSSAAPVKKAISRGNKVIVLSETDEWLQIWWDEHALYARKLDVWAIQ
;
A
#
# COMPACT_ATOMS: atom_id res chain seq x y z
N ILE A 1 29.98 10.63 18.61
CA ILE A 1 28.66 10.33 19.23
C ILE A 1 27.55 10.10 18.19
N ASN A 2 27.72 10.47 16.91
CA ASN A 2 26.69 10.27 15.85
C ASN A 2 26.64 8.89 15.16
N GLU A 3 27.54 7.95 15.47
CA GLU A 3 27.58 6.65 14.76
C GLU A 3 26.48 5.68 15.23
N LYS A 4 26.17 5.64 16.54
CA LYS A 4 25.09 4.76 17.07
C LYS A 4 23.68 5.17 16.61
N GLN A 5 23.49 6.46 16.33
CA GLN A 5 22.22 7.01 15.85
C GLN A 5 22.01 6.76 14.33
N ASN A 6 23.06 6.38 13.60
CA ASN A 6 22.94 6.13 12.16
C ASN A 6 22.54 4.67 11.85
N ASP A 7 22.64 3.77 12.84
CA ASP A 7 22.47 2.33 12.65
C ASP A 7 21.02 1.85 12.85
N TYR A 8 20.28 2.44 13.82
CA TYR A 8 18.91 1.98 14.13
C TYR A 8 17.94 2.11 12.95
N ALA A 9 18.10 3.14 12.10
CA ALA A 9 17.26 3.32 10.91
C ALA A 9 17.52 2.24 9.86
N ARG A 10 18.77 1.79 9.71
CA ARG A 10 19.12 0.65 8.84
C ARG A 10 18.63 -0.65 9.43
N GLU A 11 18.80 -0.85 10.75
CA GLU A 11 18.28 -2.02 11.46
C GLU A 11 16.77 -2.14 11.25
N LEU A 12 16.01 -1.06 11.45
CA LEU A 12 14.56 -1.02 11.20
C LEU A 12 14.21 -1.30 9.74
N TYR A 13 14.97 -0.76 8.79
CA TYR A 13 14.80 -1.05 7.36
C TYR A 13 14.97 -2.56 7.07
N TYR A 14 16.05 -3.18 7.55
CA TYR A 14 16.30 -4.60 7.34
C TYR A 14 15.31 -5.50 8.08
N LEU A 15 14.97 -5.18 9.33
CA LEU A 15 13.95 -5.91 10.08
C LEU A 15 12.59 -5.84 9.39
N SER A 16 12.21 -4.65 8.89
CA SER A 16 10.97 -4.47 8.13
C SER A 16 10.98 -5.27 6.82
N MET A 17 12.12 -5.32 6.13
CA MET A 17 12.29 -6.14 4.93
C MET A 17 12.16 -7.65 5.23
N ILE A 18 12.78 -8.12 6.31
CA ILE A 18 12.67 -9.52 6.76
C ILE A 18 11.24 -9.86 7.14
N TYR A 19 10.57 -8.97 7.90
CA TYR A 19 9.18 -9.16 8.29
C TYR A 19 8.24 -9.22 7.08
N ASN A 20 8.47 -8.40 6.05
CA ASN A 20 7.68 -8.42 4.81
C ASN A 20 7.78 -9.78 4.08
N ARG A 21 8.96 -10.42 4.10
CA ARG A 21 9.17 -11.74 3.50
C ARG A 21 8.68 -12.88 4.40
N GLN A 22 8.91 -12.78 5.70
CA GLN A 22 8.59 -13.80 6.69
C GLN A 22 8.01 -13.16 7.95
N PRO A 23 6.68 -13.06 8.06
CA PRO A 23 6.02 -12.46 9.22
C PRO A 23 6.17 -13.38 10.44
N ARG A 24 7.23 -13.14 11.23
CA ARG A 24 7.48 -13.81 12.52
C ARG A 24 7.25 -12.81 13.65
N GLN A 25 6.54 -13.24 14.70
CA GLN A 25 6.25 -12.39 15.87
C GLN A 25 7.51 -11.87 16.56
N ALA A 26 8.58 -12.67 16.60
CA ALA A 26 9.86 -12.24 17.18
C ALA A 26 10.48 -11.04 16.45
N VAL A 27 10.33 -10.96 15.13
CA VAL A 27 10.84 -9.82 14.33
C VAL A 27 9.96 -8.59 14.56
N LEU A 28 8.64 -8.78 14.62
CA LEU A 28 7.70 -7.68 14.92
C LEU A 28 7.98 -7.06 16.28
N ASN A 29 8.15 -7.88 17.33
CA ASN A 29 8.48 -7.41 18.67
C ASN A 29 9.78 -6.62 18.70
N LYS A 30 10.77 -7.01 17.89
CA LYS A 30 12.03 -6.28 17.81
C LYS A 30 11.88 -4.93 17.13
N ILE A 31 11.08 -4.86 16.07
CA ILE A 31 10.75 -3.61 15.39
C ILE A 31 10.01 -2.66 16.35
N THR A 32 8.99 -3.15 17.08
CA THR A 32 8.21 -2.33 18.00
C THR A 32 9.03 -1.86 19.20
N GLU A 33 9.89 -2.71 19.76
CA GLU A 33 10.82 -2.35 20.84
C GLU A 33 11.78 -1.25 20.40
N THR A 34 12.43 -1.42 19.24
CA THR A 34 13.34 -0.40 18.69
C THR A 34 12.59 0.89 18.35
N ALA A 35 11.40 0.81 17.76
CA ALA A 35 10.58 1.98 17.46
C ALA A 35 10.18 2.74 18.73
N ALA A 36 9.78 2.03 19.79
CA ALA A 36 9.43 2.63 21.08
C ALA A 36 10.64 3.31 21.74
N ASN A 37 11.81 2.68 21.71
CA ASN A 37 13.04 3.24 22.29
C ASN A 37 13.46 4.57 21.63
N TYR A 38 13.15 4.76 20.35
CA TYR A 38 13.48 5.97 19.60
C TYR A 38 12.27 6.88 19.32
N ASN A 39 11.12 6.63 19.97
CA ASN A 39 9.86 7.37 19.78
C ASN A 39 9.45 7.53 18.30
N LEU A 40 9.57 6.45 17.52
CA LEU A 40 9.26 6.44 16.09
C LEU A 40 7.78 6.12 15.86
N SER A 41 7.14 6.87 14.97
CA SER A 41 5.73 6.74 14.63
C SER A 41 5.54 5.95 13.31
N GLY A 42 4.38 5.30 13.18
CA GLY A 42 4.04 4.46 12.02
C GLY A 42 4.38 2.97 12.17
N TYR A 43 4.97 2.57 13.30
CA TYR A 43 5.22 1.17 13.69
C TYR A 43 4.22 0.63 14.70
N GLU A 44 3.32 1.49 15.19
CA GLU A 44 2.24 1.07 16.05
C GLU A 44 1.40 0.05 15.30
N VAL A 45 1.19 -1.11 15.95
CA VAL A 45 0.31 -2.15 15.44
C VAL A 45 -1.11 -1.69 15.75
N ASP A 46 -1.54 -0.66 15.04
CA ASP A 46 -2.92 -0.19 15.12
C ASP A 46 -3.79 -1.24 14.39
N ASP A 47 -4.94 -1.58 14.96
CA ASP A 47 -5.77 -2.71 14.49
C ASP A 47 -6.12 -2.60 13.00
N PHE A 48 -6.23 -1.36 12.50
CA PHE A 48 -6.45 -1.07 11.08
C PHE A 48 -5.25 -1.40 10.18
N SER A 49 -4.01 -1.18 10.66
CA SER A 49 -2.80 -1.48 9.88
C SER A 49 -2.66 -2.97 9.59
N PHE A 50 -3.07 -3.84 10.52
CA PHE A 50 -3.12 -5.29 10.29
C PHE A 50 -4.13 -5.65 9.21
N ILE A 51 -5.32 -5.04 9.23
CA ILE A 51 -6.36 -5.25 8.23
C ILE A 51 -5.85 -4.82 6.83
N PHE A 52 -5.21 -3.65 6.72
CA PHE A 52 -4.63 -3.19 5.45
C PHE A 52 -3.52 -4.12 4.93
N LEU A 53 -2.63 -4.60 5.80
CA LEU A 53 -1.59 -5.56 5.43
C LEU A 53 -2.19 -6.91 4.99
N PHE A 54 -3.26 -7.35 5.63
CA PHE A 54 -4.00 -8.55 5.25
C PHE A 54 -4.67 -8.38 3.88
N PHE A 55 -5.37 -7.26 3.66
CA PHE A 55 -5.96 -6.94 2.36
C PHE A 55 -4.91 -6.84 1.25
N ARG A 56 -3.74 -6.24 1.51
CA ARG A 56 -2.63 -6.19 0.53
C ARG A 56 -2.14 -7.59 0.15
N LYS A 57 -1.95 -8.47 1.13
CA LYS A 57 -1.47 -9.84 0.87
C LYS A 57 -2.51 -10.69 0.15
N TYR A 58 -3.78 -10.53 0.49
CA TYR A 58 -4.87 -11.33 -0.05
C TYR A 58 -5.58 -10.70 -1.27
N SER A 59 -5.30 -9.44 -1.63
CA SER A 59 -5.94 -8.78 -2.77
C SER A 59 -5.69 -9.55 -4.06
N LEU A 60 -4.47 -10.05 -4.28
CA LEU A 60 -4.14 -10.83 -5.46
C LEU A 60 -4.97 -12.13 -5.52
N TYR A 61 -5.08 -12.86 -4.41
CA TYR A 61 -5.89 -14.07 -4.34
C TYR A 61 -7.40 -13.79 -4.54
N PHE A 62 -7.89 -12.69 -3.97
CA PHE A 62 -9.28 -12.24 -4.12
C PHE A 62 -9.58 -11.84 -5.57
N THR A 63 -8.68 -11.10 -6.21
CA THR A 63 -8.76 -10.72 -7.62
C THR A 63 -8.70 -11.94 -8.54
N LEU A 64 -7.80 -12.90 -8.28
CA LEU A 64 -7.75 -14.16 -9.02
C LEU A 64 -9.06 -14.96 -8.89
N PHE A 65 -9.62 -15.02 -7.69
CA PHE A 65 -10.90 -15.69 -7.45
C PHE A 65 -12.03 -15.05 -8.26
N LEU A 66 -12.16 -13.72 -8.22
CA LEU A 66 -13.13 -12.97 -9.03
C LEU A 66 -12.92 -13.22 -10.53
N LEU A 67 -11.67 -13.27 -10.98
CA LEU A 67 -11.31 -13.52 -12.37
C LEU A 67 -11.78 -14.90 -12.83
N ILE A 68 -11.59 -15.95 -12.03
CA ILE A 68 -12.09 -17.30 -12.33
C ILE A 68 -13.61 -17.31 -12.48
N VAL A 69 -14.33 -16.64 -11.57
CA VAL A 69 -15.80 -16.49 -11.65
C VAL A 69 -16.19 -15.72 -12.92
N GLY A 70 -15.41 -14.71 -13.31
CA GLY A 70 -15.63 -13.96 -14.55
C GLY A 70 -15.40 -14.78 -15.82
N ILE A 71 -14.33 -15.58 -15.89
CA ILE A 71 -14.10 -16.51 -16.99
C ILE A 71 -15.27 -17.50 -17.09
N TYR A 72 -15.70 -18.06 -15.96
CA TYR A 72 -16.84 -18.98 -15.94
C TYR A 72 -18.12 -18.32 -16.49
N ALA A 73 -18.46 -17.11 -16.02
CA ALA A 73 -19.63 -16.37 -16.50
C ALA A 73 -19.53 -16.05 -18.01
N PHE A 74 -18.34 -15.69 -18.49
CA PHE A 74 -18.08 -15.46 -19.92
C PHE A 74 -18.26 -16.73 -20.75
N VAL A 75 -17.71 -17.87 -20.30
CA VAL A 75 -17.87 -19.17 -20.96
C VAL A 75 -19.34 -19.56 -21.03
N VAL A 76 -20.10 -19.39 -19.95
CA VAL A 76 -21.54 -19.67 -19.91
C VAL A 76 -22.30 -18.81 -20.93
N LEU A 77 -21.98 -17.51 -21.04
CA LEU A 77 -22.58 -16.64 -22.04
C LEU A 77 -22.27 -17.08 -23.47
N VAL A 78 -21.00 -17.45 -23.76
CA VAL A 78 -20.57 -17.90 -25.08
C VAL A 78 -21.22 -19.24 -25.45
N GLN A 79 -21.29 -20.19 -24.50
CA GLN A 79 -21.96 -21.48 -24.72
C GLN A 79 -23.45 -21.27 -25.00
N LYS A 80 -24.16 -20.50 -24.18
CA LYS A 80 -25.59 -20.23 -24.41
C LYS A 80 -25.86 -19.51 -25.73
N LYS A 81 -24.97 -18.60 -26.14
CA LYS A 81 -25.03 -17.95 -27.46
C LYS A 81 -24.79 -18.93 -28.60
N ARG A 82 -23.90 -19.92 -28.43
CA ARG A 82 -23.66 -20.98 -29.43
C ARG A 82 -24.81 -21.99 -29.52
N HIS A 83 -25.46 -22.29 -28.40
CA HIS A 83 -26.59 -23.23 -28.34
C HIS A 83 -27.96 -22.61 -28.70
N ASN A 84 -28.00 -21.33 -29.14
CA ASN A 84 -29.24 -20.61 -29.47
C ASN A 84 -30.31 -20.63 -28.36
N GLU A 85 -29.88 -20.71 -27.09
CA GLU A 85 -30.81 -20.64 -25.98
C GLU A 85 -31.33 -19.21 -25.79
N LEU A 86 -32.62 -19.07 -25.51
CA LEU A 86 -33.25 -17.79 -25.22
C LEU A 86 -32.75 -17.26 -23.86
N ILE A 87 -31.70 -16.46 -23.88
CA ILE A 87 -31.22 -15.76 -22.69
C ILE A 87 -32.09 -14.53 -22.46
N GLN A 88 -32.73 -14.43 -21.29
CA GLN A 88 -33.44 -13.21 -20.91
C GLN A 88 -32.46 -12.03 -20.87
N ARG A 89 -32.77 -10.97 -21.63
CA ARG A 89 -31.91 -9.79 -21.86
C ARG A 89 -31.33 -9.18 -20.58
N ARG A 90 -32.03 -9.31 -19.44
CA ARG A 90 -31.59 -8.85 -18.11
C ARG A 90 -30.32 -9.57 -17.61
N HIS A 91 -30.23 -10.90 -17.77
CA HIS A 91 -29.07 -11.66 -17.30
C HIS A 91 -27.80 -11.33 -18.09
N THR A 92 -27.93 -11.10 -19.40
CA THR A 92 -26.80 -10.67 -20.24
C THR A 92 -26.24 -9.34 -19.78
N TRP A 93 -27.10 -8.36 -19.46
CA TRP A 93 -26.65 -7.06 -18.95
C TRP A 93 -25.97 -7.15 -17.58
N VAL A 94 -26.47 -8.00 -16.67
CA VAL A 94 -25.84 -8.21 -15.36
C VAL A 94 -24.43 -8.79 -15.52
N VAL A 95 -24.26 -9.79 -16.40
CA VAL A 95 -22.93 -10.39 -16.63
C VAL A 95 -22.00 -9.41 -17.34
N ILE A 96 -22.48 -8.63 -18.32
CA ILE A 96 -21.67 -7.59 -18.97
C ILE A 96 -21.22 -6.55 -17.96
N LEU A 97 -22.13 -6.05 -17.11
CA LEU A 97 -21.80 -5.08 -16.07
C LEU A 97 -20.76 -5.63 -15.10
N TYR A 98 -20.95 -6.87 -14.63
CA TYR A 98 -19.97 -7.57 -13.79
C TYR A 98 -18.59 -7.67 -14.44
N LEU A 99 -18.53 -8.09 -15.71
CA LEU A 99 -17.27 -8.21 -16.45
C LEU A 99 -16.60 -6.84 -16.68
N SER A 100 -17.38 -5.79 -16.96
CA SER A 100 -16.86 -4.43 -17.08
C SER A 100 -16.29 -3.90 -15.76
N THR A 101 -17.00 -4.11 -14.64
CA THR A 101 -16.49 -3.76 -13.31
C THR A 101 -15.20 -4.52 -12.98
N LEU A 102 -15.15 -5.81 -13.31
CA LEU A 102 -13.97 -6.65 -13.12
C LEU A 102 -12.78 -6.18 -13.97
N LEU A 103 -13.02 -5.74 -15.20
CA LEU A 103 -11.98 -5.19 -16.08
C LEU A 103 -11.40 -3.89 -15.52
N ILE A 104 -12.26 -3.00 -15.01
CA ILE A 104 -11.83 -1.76 -14.34
C ILE A 104 -11.01 -2.10 -13.09
N LEU A 105 -11.46 -3.08 -12.29
CA LEU A 105 -10.75 -3.55 -11.10
C LEU A 105 -9.36 -4.11 -11.41
N LEU A 106 -9.23 -4.86 -12.50
CA LEU A 106 -7.93 -5.40 -12.95
C LEU A 106 -6.98 -4.34 -13.51
N ASN A 107 -7.53 -3.22 -14.00
CA ASN A 107 -6.73 -2.14 -14.57
C ASN A 107 -6.38 -1.04 -13.55
N LEU A 108 -6.86 -1.17 -12.30
CA LEU A 108 -6.50 -0.25 -11.23
C LEU A 108 -5.01 -0.39 -10.88
N PRO A 109 -4.22 0.70 -10.97
CA PRO A 109 -2.82 0.66 -10.58
C PRO A 109 -2.63 0.32 -9.09
N ASP A 110 -1.57 -0.43 -8.79
CA ASP A 110 -1.14 -0.72 -7.42
C ASP A 110 -0.56 0.55 -6.78
N PHE A 111 -1.43 1.45 -6.34
CA PHE A 111 -1.04 2.74 -5.75
C PHE A 111 -0.54 2.65 -4.30
N TYR A 112 -0.45 1.44 -3.73
CA TYR A 112 -0.17 1.27 -2.31
C TYR A 112 1.28 0.84 -2.07
N GLN A 113 2.14 1.81 -1.76
CA GLN A 113 3.55 1.57 -1.44
C GLN A 113 3.86 1.97 0.00
N ILE A 114 4.73 1.22 0.68
CA ILE A 114 5.18 1.58 2.03
C ILE A 114 6.57 2.18 1.91
N GLY A 115 6.84 3.28 2.62
CA GLY A 115 8.14 3.92 2.67
C GLY A 115 8.69 4.04 4.09
N ILE A 116 10.01 4.17 4.22
CA ILE A 116 10.69 4.57 5.46
C ILE A 116 11.45 5.86 5.19
N ILE A 117 11.32 6.84 6.08
CA ILE A 117 12.07 8.10 5.97
C ILE A 117 13.55 7.85 6.24
N ASN A 118 14.41 8.21 5.29
CA ASN A 118 15.85 8.04 5.43
C ASN A 118 16.59 9.32 5.87
N LYS A 119 15.99 10.49 5.69
CA LYS A 119 16.62 11.76 6.06
C LYS A 119 16.50 12.04 7.55
N GLU A 120 17.51 12.67 8.15
CA GLU A 120 17.51 13.07 9.58
C GLU A 120 16.23 13.81 9.97
N THR A 121 15.83 14.78 9.12
CA THR A 121 14.57 15.50 9.23
C THR A 121 13.95 15.62 7.84
N ALA A 122 12.84 14.94 7.61
CA ALA A 122 12.04 15.09 6.39
C ALA A 122 10.89 16.07 6.63
N PHE A 123 10.69 17.00 5.70
CA PHE A 123 9.65 18.01 5.78
C PHE A 123 8.43 17.59 4.98
N LEU A 124 7.30 17.45 5.67
CA LEU A 124 6.00 17.18 5.09
C LEU A 124 5.29 18.49 4.74
N ARG A 125 4.82 18.57 3.51
CA ARG A 125 4.20 19.77 2.94
C ARG A 125 2.75 19.53 2.58
N GLU A 126 1.98 20.61 2.49
CA GLU A 126 0.56 20.53 2.12
C GLU A 126 0.32 20.30 0.63
N SER A 127 1.29 20.67 -0.22
CA SER A 127 1.19 20.49 -1.66
C SER A 127 2.55 20.05 -2.25
N PRO A 128 2.57 19.44 -3.46
CA PRO A 128 3.77 18.93 -4.10
C PRO A 128 4.62 20.07 -4.69
N SER A 129 5.10 20.96 -3.83
CA SER A 129 5.90 22.12 -4.22
C SER A 129 6.92 22.48 -3.15
N SER A 130 8.12 22.87 -3.60
CA SER A 130 9.18 23.34 -2.71
C SER A 130 8.84 24.69 -2.06
N ALA A 131 7.88 25.43 -2.62
CA ALA A 131 7.37 26.69 -2.07
C ALA A 131 6.18 26.51 -1.11
N ALA A 132 5.61 25.30 -1.02
CA ALA A 132 4.48 25.02 -0.14
C ALA A 132 4.88 25.10 1.34
N PRO A 133 3.99 25.52 2.26
CA PRO A 133 4.30 25.55 3.68
C PRO A 133 4.62 24.15 4.20
N VAL A 134 5.62 24.08 5.09
CA VAL A 134 5.96 22.87 5.83
C VAL A 134 4.98 22.73 6.98
N LYS A 135 4.11 21.72 6.92
CA LYS A 135 3.13 21.46 7.97
C LYS A 135 3.74 20.70 9.14
N LYS A 136 4.64 19.75 8.84
CA LYS A 136 5.26 18.90 9.86
C LYS A 136 6.67 18.49 9.46
N ALA A 137 7.53 18.31 10.45
CA ALA A 137 8.83 17.70 10.28
C ALA A 137 8.82 16.34 10.96
N ILE A 138 9.23 15.30 10.24
CA ILE A 138 9.32 13.93 10.76
C ILE A 138 10.77 13.48 10.77
N SER A 139 11.16 12.79 11.83
CA SER A 139 12.50 12.26 12.00
C SER A 139 12.76 11.03 11.13
N ARG A 140 14.04 10.73 10.94
CA ARG A 140 14.49 9.50 10.29
C ARG A 140 13.93 8.25 10.95
N GLY A 141 13.58 7.26 10.12
CA GLY A 141 13.16 5.94 10.57
C GLY A 141 11.65 5.78 10.66
N ASN A 142 10.86 6.85 10.61
CA ASN A 142 9.40 6.76 10.60
C ASN A 142 8.88 6.02 9.36
N LYS A 143 7.88 5.16 9.58
CA LYS A 143 7.23 4.38 8.51
C LYS A 143 6.04 5.16 7.98
N VAL A 144 5.97 5.33 6.67
CA VAL A 144 4.93 6.11 5.98
C VAL A 144 4.21 5.26 4.94
N ILE A 145 2.92 5.54 4.76
CA ILE A 145 2.12 4.94 3.69
C ILE A 145 2.12 5.93 2.52
N VAL A 146 2.64 5.50 1.38
CA VAL A 146 2.64 6.24 0.12
C VAL A 146 1.37 5.91 -0.63
N LEU A 147 0.58 6.94 -0.93
CA LEU A 147 -0.71 6.88 -1.62
C LEU A 147 -0.56 7.11 -3.13
N SER A 148 0.35 7.99 -3.52
CA SER A 148 0.60 8.32 -4.92
C SER A 148 2.00 8.91 -5.10
N GLU A 149 2.50 8.81 -6.33
CA GLU A 149 3.76 9.41 -6.75
C GLU A 149 3.47 10.45 -7.84
N THR A 150 4.07 11.64 -7.72
CA THR A 150 3.96 12.73 -8.71
C THR A 150 5.33 13.37 -8.88
N ASP A 151 6.00 13.05 -9.98
CA ASP A 151 7.36 13.50 -10.32
C ASP A 151 8.38 13.28 -9.20
N GLU A 152 8.70 14.32 -8.43
CA GLU A 152 9.65 14.28 -7.31
C GLU A 152 8.99 14.16 -5.93
N TRP A 153 7.66 14.12 -5.89
CA TRP A 153 6.86 14.14 -4.67
C TRP A 153 6.11 12.83 -4.47
N LEU A 154 6.11 12.36 -3.23
CA LEU A 154 5.31 11.25 -2.76
C LEU A 154 4.20 11.81 -1.89
N GLN A 155 2.95 11.53 -2.26
CA GLN A 155 1.82 11.78 -1.38
C GLN A 155 1.80 10.68 -0.33
N ILE A 156 1.93 11.06 0.94
CA ILE A 156 1.91 10.16 2.07
C ILE A 156 0.72 10.45 2.97
N TRP A 157 0.18 9.42 3.61
CA TRP A 157 -0.82 9.58 4.66
C TRP A 157 -0.13 9.72 6.02
N TRP A 158 -0.37 10.83 6.72
CA TRP A 158 0.25 11.12 8.01
C TRP A 158 -0.64 12.01 8.89
N ASP A 159 -0.86 11.62 10.16
CA ASP A 159 -1.75 12.30 11.12
C ASP A 159 -3.11 12.70 10.51
N GLU A 160 -3.81 11.74 9.89
CA GLU A 160 -5.13 11.94 9.27
C GLU A 160 -5.18 12.93 8.09
N HIS A 161 -4.02 13.37 7.60
CA HIS A 161 -3.90 14.26 6.45
C HIS A 161 -3.03 13.65 5.36
N ALA A 162 -3.40 13.90 4.10
CA ALA A 162 -2.52 13.64 2.97
C ALA A 162 -1.49 14.77 2.87
N LEU A 163 -0.21 14.42 3.03
CA LEU A 163 0.91 15.35 2.95
C LEU A 163 1.91 14.89 1.89
N TYR A 164 2.78 15.80 1.46
CA TYR A 164 3.75 15.54 0.42
C TYR A 164 5.16 15.50 1.00
N ALA A 165 5.87 14.42 0.72
CA ALA A 165 7.29 14.22 1.04
C ALA A 165 8.09 14.12 -0.26
N ARG A 166 9.38 14.47 -0.24
CA ARG A 166 10.24 14.29 -1.42
C ARG A 166 10.60 12.82 -1.59
N LYS A 167 10.57 12.32 -2.83
CA LYS A 167 10.91 10.93 -3.16
C LYS A 167 12.31 10.53 -2.68
N LEU A 168 13.29 11.43 -2.79
CA LEU A 168 14.67 11.18 -2.35
C LEU A 168 14.83 11.03 -0.84
N ASP A 169 13.89 11.57 -0.06
CA ASP A 169 13.94 11.53 1.40
C ASP A 169 13.31 10.24 1.97
N VAL A 170 12.71 9.41 1.11
CA VAL A 170 11.97 8.19 1.47
C VAL A 170 12.54 6.96 0.76
N TRP A 171 12.87 5.93 1.53
CA TRP A 171 13.17 4.60 1.01
C TRP A 171 11.87 3.80 0.83
N ALA A 172 11.50 3.52 -0.41
CA ALA A 172 10.38 2.62 -0.70
C ALA A 172 10.74 1.18 -0.30
N ILE A 173 9.82 0.52 0.41
CA ILE A 173 9.86 -0.91 0.70
C ILE A 173 9.01 -1.62 -0.36
N GLN A 174 9.67 -2.32 -1.26
CA GLN A 174 9.03 -3.21 -2.23
C GLN A 174 8.85 -4.62 -1.65
#